data_AF-A0A813CER1-F1
#
_entry.id   AF-A0A813CER1-F1
#
_cell.length_a   1.000
_cell.length_b   1.000
_cell.length_c   1.000
_cell.angle_alpha   90.00
_cell.angle_beta   90.00
_cell.angle_gamma   90.00
#
_symmetry.space_group_name_H-M   'P 1'
#
loop_
_entity.id
_entity.type
_entity.pdbx_description
1 polymer ?
#
loop_
_entity_poly.entity_id
_entity_poly.type
_entity_poly.pdbx_seq_one_letter_code
_entity_poly.pdbx_strand_id
1 'polypeptide(L)'
;EPTYVTVPIYETISGTLTEVETTVPVLDVYELLEYLYKDLGLVCPPEKAREYWQHMRQNGNPHALRFPAAGDSHIQFSLYGDECCLGDPKDKVTGIFVSLTLFKPKVSKHREFLIFAMQALPPAKQKLAGQSFAGHCKYACVELKGDWKWHE
;
A
#
# COMPACT_ATOMS: atom_id res chain seq x y z
N GLU A 1 8.17 -12.13 -11.31
CA GLU A 1 8.24 -11.10 -12.37
C GLU A 1 6.94 -10.29 -12.30
N PRO A 2 6.84 -9.05 -12.82
CA PRO A 2 5.57 -8.33 -12.77
C PRO A 2 4.49 -9.03 -13.60
N THR A 3 3.29 -9.14 -13.06
CA THR A 3 2.10 -9.61 -13.76
C THR A 3 1.45 -8.44 -14.47
N TYR A 4 1.09 -8.63 -15.74
CA TYR A 4 0.40 -7.60 -16.51
C TYR A 4 -1.10 -7.72 -16.31
N VAL A 5 -1.71 -6.66 -15.78
CA VAL A 5 -3.15 -6.59 -15.51
C VAL A 5 -3.77 -5.52 -16.41
N THR A 6 -4.86 -5.87 -17.08
CA THR A 6 -5.66 -4.90 -17.82
C THR A 6 -6.65 -4.24 -16.87
N VAL A 7 -6.59 -2.92 -16.78
CA VAL A 7 -7.45 -2.11 -15.92
C VAL A 7 -8.03 -0.94 -16.71
N PRO A 8 -9.27 -0.53 -16.42
CA PRO A 8 -9.82 0.69 -16.97
C PRO A 8 -9.12 1.89 -16.31
N ILE A 9 -8.60 2.79 -17.13
CA ILE A 9 -8.12 4.10 -16.70
C ILE A 9 -8.91 5.20 -17.41
N TYR A 10 -8.97 6.38 -16.79
CA TYR A 10 -9.61 7.53 -17.41
C TYR A 10 -8.57 8.41 -18.10
N GLU A 11 -8.68 8.50 -19.42
CA GLU A 11 -7.86 9.40 -20.24
C GLU A 11 -8.68 10.56 -20.77
N THR A 12 -8.04 11.71 -20.98
CA THR A 12 -8.68 12.83 -21.68
C THR A 12 -8.34 12.74 -23.16
N ILE A 13 -9.32 12.38 -23.98
CA ILE A 13 -9.22 12.31 -25.44
C ILE A 13 -10.10 13.44 -26.00
N SER A 14 -9.48 14.39 -26.71
CA SER A 14 -10.18 15.55 -27.30
C SER A 14 -11.01 16.38 -26.30
N GLY A 15 -10.57 16.45 -25.04
CA GLY A 15 -11.28 17.18 -23.98
C GLY A 15 -12.38 16.40 -23.27
N THR A 16 -12.66 15.16 -23.70
CA THR A 16 -13.61 14.26 -23.05
C THR A 16 -12.87 13.24 -22.19
N LEU A 17 -13.37 12.99 -20.98
CA LEU A 17 -12.88 11.90 -20.14
C LEU A 17 -13.43 10.58 -20.70
N THR A 18 -12.55 9.71 -21.17
CA THR A 18 -12.88 8.43 -21.79
C THR A 18 -12.23 7.33 -20.99
N GLU A 19 -13.01 6.32 -20.66
CA GLU A 19 -12.50 5.09 -20.06
C GLU A 19 -11.79 4.28 -21.14
N VAL A 20 -10.52 3.95 -20.92
CA VAL A 20 -9.71 3.16 -21.82
C VAL A 20 -9.08 2.01 -21.05
N GLU A 21 -9.06 0.84 -21.67
CA GLU A 21 -8.36 -0.32 -21.14
C GLU A 21 -6.85 -0.11 -21.30
N THR A 22 -6.12 -0.20 -20.21
CA THR A 22 -4.65 -0.12 -20.20
C THR A 22 -4.06 -1.30 -19.48
N THR A 23 -3.01 -1.87 -20.05
CA THR A 23 -2.26 -2.95 -19.42
C THR A 23 -1.12 -2.36 -18.60
N VAL A 24 -1.12 -2.64 -17.30
CA VAL A 24 -0.11 -2.14 -16.37
C VAL A 24 0.66 -3.29 -15.71
N PRO A 25 1.98 -3.15 -15.50
CA PRO A 25 2.76 -4.14 -14.77
C PRO A 25 2.53 -3.98 -13.26
N VAL A 26 2.04 -5.03 -12.59
CA VAL A 26 1.82 -5.05 -11.15
C VAL A 26 2.56 -6.24 -10.56
N LEU A 27 3.31 -6.02 -9.48
CA LEU A 27 3.86 -7.11 -8.71
C LEU A 27 2.73 -7.75 -7.90
N ASP A 28 2.50 -9.05 -8.12
CA ASP A 28 1.51 -9.78 -7.38
C ASP A 28 1.89 -9.83 -5.88
N VAL A 29 0.93 -9.46 -5.02
CA VAL A 29 1.17 -9.38 -3.57
C VAL A 29 1.39 -10.75 -2.97
N TYR A 30 0.72 -11.80 -3.47
CA TYR A 30 0.93 -13.16 -3.01
C TYR A 30 2.34 -13.63 -3.37
N GLU A 31 2.78 -13.45 -4.62
CA GLU A 31 4.15 -13.81 -5.04
C GLU A 31 5.22 -13.05 -4.23
N LEU A 32 5.00 -11.75 -3.97
CA LEU A 32 5.87 -10.97 -3.10
C LEU A 32 5.94 -11.58 -1.70
N LEU A 33 4.79 -11.83 -1.05
CA LEU A 33 4.76 -12.39 0.30
C LEU A 33 5.39 -13.80 0.36
N GLU A 34 5.20 -14.60 -0.67
CA GLU A 34 5.82 -15.92 -0.82
C GLU A 34 7.35 -15.80 -0.90
N TYR A 35 7.87 -14.88 -1.73
CA TYR A 35 9.31 -14.59 -1.81
C TYR A 35 9.88 -14.08 -0.48
N LEU A 36 9.17 -13.17 0.19
CA LEU A 36 9.59 -12.67 1.50
C LEU A 36 9.67 -13.81 2.52
N TYR A 37 8.73 -14.76 2.49
CA TYR A 37 8.70 -15.94 3.36
C TYR A 37 9.80 -16.94 3.04
N LYS A 38 9.86 -17.42 1.80
CA LYS A 38 10.74 -18.52 1.39
C LYS A 38 12.20 -18.09 1.30
N ASP A 39 12.45 -16.91 0.72
CA ASP A 39 13.80 -16.50 0.31
C ASP A 39 14.41 -15.46 1.26
N LEU A 40 13.60 -14.53 1.78
CA LEU A 40 14.08 -13.47 2.69
C LEU A 40 13.88 -13.78 4.18
N GLY A 41 13.32 -14.95 4.48
CA GLY A 41 13.16 -15.45 5.85
C GLY A 41 12.19 -14.62 6.69
N LEU A 42 11.09 -14.15 6.10
CA LEU A 42 9.98 -13.57 6.83
C LEU A 42 9.37 -14.62 7.76
N VAL A 43 9.34 -14.30 9.05
CA VAL A 43 8.70 -15.12 10.08
C VAL A 43 7.58 -14.30 10.69
N CYS A 44 6.38 -14.87 10.74
CA CYS A 44 5.19 -14.24 11.31
C CYS A 44 4.68 -15.08 12.49
N PRO A 45 5.26 -14.94 13.69
CA PRO A 45 4.86 -15.76 14.83
C PRO A 45 3.40 -15.49 15.23
N PRO A 46 2.54 -16.52 15.35
CA PRO A 46 1.12 -16.34 15.64
C PRO A 46 0.84 -15.62 16.96
N GLU A 47 1.70 -15.78 17.97
CA GLU A 47 1.60 -15.07 19.24
C GLU A 47 1.71 -13.56 19.07
N LYS A 48 2.56 -13.07 18.16
CA LYS A 48 2.70 -11.63 17.89
C LYS A 48 1.50 -11.05 17.17
N ALA A 49 0.91 -11.80 16.25
CA ALA A 49 -0.38 -11.43 15.66
C ALA A 49 -1.46 -11.34 16.75
N ARG A 50 -1.51 -12.31 17.67
CA ARG A 50 -2.49 -12.34 18.76
C ARG A 50 -2.35 -11.17 19.71
N GLU A 51 -1.13 -10.91 20.18
CA GLU A 51 -0.82 -9.76 21.04
C GLU A 51 -1.28 -8.45 20.40
N TYR A 52 -0.99 -8.27 19.10
CA TYR A 52 -1.42 -7.08 18.37
C TYR A 52 -2.95 -6.94 18.33
N TRP A 53 -3.68 -7.97 17.87
CA TRP A 53 -5.12 -7.88 17.72
C TRP A 53 -5.82 -7.71 19.07
N GLN A 54 -5.35 -8.40 20.12
CA GLN A 54 -5.86 -8.24 21.47
C GLN A 54 -5.64 -6.82 21.98
N HIS A 55 -4.42 -6.29 21.84
CA HIS A 55 -4.10 -4.92 22.21
C HIS A 55 -5.00 -3.91 21.48
N MET A 56 -5.17 -4.06 20.16
CA MET A 56 -6.00 -3.15 19.37
C MET A 56 -7.47 -3.17 19.80
N ARG A 57 -8.03 -4.36 20.07
CA ARG A 57 -9.41 -4.49 20.57
C ARG A 57 -9.57 -3.92 21.97
N GLN A 58 -8.64 -4.22 22.88
CA GLN A 58 -8.66 -3.71 24.27
C GLN A 58 -8.59 -2.18 24.33
N ASN A 59 -7.88 -1.56 23.38
CA ASN A 59 -7.79 -0.10 23.26
C ASN A 59 -8.89 0.52 22.38
N GLY A 60 -9.95 -0.24 22.07
CA GLY A 60 -11.13 0.28 21.38
C GLY A 60 -10.91 0.64 19.91
N ASN A 61 -9.89 0.08 19.24
CA ASN A 61 -9.63 0.40 17.84
C ASN A 61 -10.82 0.00 16.94
N PRO A 62 -11.47 0.94 16.21
CA PRO A 62 -12.68 0.65 15.46
C PRO A 62 -12.51 -0.39 14.36
N HIS A 63 -11.33 -0.43 13.72
CA HIS A 63 -11.02 -1.42 12.69
C HIS A 63 -10.89 -2.81 13.30
N ALA A 64 -10.15 -2.95 14.40
CA ALA A 64 -10.00 -4.23 15.08
C ALA A 64 -11.32 -4.77 15.65
N LEU A 65 -12.17 -3.90 16.21
CA LEU A 65 -13.48 -4.29 16.73
C LEU A 65 -14.45 -4.77 15.64
N ARG A 66 -14.36 -4.22 14.42
CA ARG A 66 -15.20 -4.57 13.28
C ARG A 66 -14.60 -5.63 12.37
N PHE A 67 -13.35 -6.03 12.61
CA PHE A 67 -12.64 -6.96 11.74
C PHE A 67 -13.38 -8.30 11.70
N PRO A 68 -13.83 -8.77 10.53
CA PRO A 68 -14.76 -9.89 10.40
C PRO A 68 -14.16 -11.24 10.76
N ALA A 69 -12.83 -11.33 10.81
CA ALA A 69 -12.18 -12.60 11.07
C ALA A 69 -12.29 -12.98 12.56
N ALA A 70 -12.78 -14.19 12.80
CA ALA A 70 -13.16 -14.69 14.13
C ALA A 70 -11.97 -14.94 15.09
N GLY A 71 -10.73 -14.61 14.70
CA GLY A 71 -9.55 -14.94 15.49
C GLY A 71 -8.43 -13.90 15.42
N ASP A 72 -7.56 -13.95 16.43
CA ASP A 72 -6.46 -12.99 16.61
C ASP A 72 -5.15 -13.46 15.93
N SER A 73 -5.18 -14.50 15.09
CA SER A 73 -3.99 -15.05 14.42
C SER A 73 -3.74 -14.48 13.01
N HIS A 74 -4.48 -13.46 12.61
CA HIS A 74 -4.39 -12.91 11.25
C HIS A 74 -3.14 -12.04 11.10
N ILE A 75 -2.37 -12.31 10.05
CA ILE A 75 -1.20 -11.50 9.68
C ILE A 75 -1.71 -10.21 9.06
N GLN A 76 -1.34 -9.07 9.67
CA GLN A 76 -1.64 -7.76 9.14
C GLN A 76 -0.52 -7.32 8.17
N PHE A 77 -0.93 -6.81 7.03
CA PHE A 77 -0.15 -5.91 6.18
C PHE A 77 -1.04 -4.75 5.75
N SER A 78 -0.44 -3.69 5.22
CA SER A 78 -1.16 -2.51 4.73
C SER A 78 -0.79 -2.22 3.29
N LEU A 79 -1.75 -1.67 2.55
CA LEU A 79 -1.54 -1.09 1.23
C LEU A 79 -1.62 0.42 1.36
N TYR A 80 -0.63 1.12 0.83
CA TYR A 80 -0.64 2.58 0.80
C TYR A 80 -0.04 3.10 -0.50
N GLY A 81 -0.44 4.32 -0.88
CA GLY A 81 0.12 5.04 -2.01
C GLY A 81 0.98 6.21 -1.52
N ASP A 82 2.09 6.45 -2.19
CA ASP A 82 2.97 7.59 -1.96
C ASP A 82 3.39 8.23 -3.29
N GLU A 83 3.74 9.51 -3.27
CA GLU A 83 4.14 10.26 -4.45
C GLU A 83 5.55 10.84 -4.28
N CYS A 84 6.38 10.71 -5.32
CA CYS A 84 7.67 11.37 -5.37
C CYS A 84 7.81 12.23 -6.65
N CYS A 85 8.68 13.23 -6.60
CA CYS A 85 9.05 14.02 -7.79
C CYS A 85 10.43 13.56 -8.29
N LEU A 86 10.56 13.32 -9.59
CA LEU A 86 11.82 12.93 -10.23
C LEU A 86 12.47 14.15 -10.89
N GLY A 87 13.21 14.93 -10.11
CA GLY A 87 13.93 16.10 -10.60
C GLY A 87 13.02 17.32 -10.85
N ASP A 88 12.18 17.28 -11.88
CA ASP A 88 11.20 18.35 -12.14
C ASP A 88 9.98 18.18 -11.20
N PRO A 89 9.52 19.22 -10.48
CA PRO A 89 8.30 19.17 -9.68
C PRO A 89 7.02 18.75 -10.43
N LYS A 90 7.03 18.80 -11.77
CA LYS A 90 5.95 18.34 -12.63
C LYS A 90 6.07 16.86 -12.99
N ASP A 91 7.26 16.28 -12.82
CA ASP A 91 7.52 14.86 -13.04
C ASP A 91 7.25 14.08 -11.75
N LYS A 92 5.96 13.84 -11.51
CA LYS A 92 5.46 13.14 -10.33
C LYS A 92 5.28 11.66 -10.64
N VAL A 93 5.63 10.79 -9.70
CA VAL A 93 5.40 9.36 -9.77
C VAL A 93 4.66 8.93 -8.51
N THR A 94 3.52 8.29 -8.69
CA THR A 94 2.76 7.66 -7.61
C THR A 94 3.12 6.18 -7.56
N GLY A 95 3.58 5.71 -6.40
CA GLY A 95 3.83 4.31 -6.11
C GLY A 95 2.78 3.73 -5.17
N ILE A 96 2.46 2.45 -5.32
CA ILE A 96 1.66 1.66 -4.37
C ILE A 96 2.58 0.64 -3.70
N PHE A 97 2.47 0.54 -2.38
CA PHE A 97 3.37 -0.24 -1.54
C PHE A 97 2.59 -1.18 -0.64
N VAL A 98 3.17 -2.37 -0.41
CA VAL A 98 2.80 -3.28 0.67
C VAL A 98 3.71 -2.99 1.86
N SER A 99 3.13 -2.74 3.03
CA SER A 99 3.84 -2.58 4.30
C SER A 99 3.55 -3.73 5.25
N LEU A 100 4.61 -4.38 5.73
CA LEU A 100 4.53 -5.36 6.81
C LEU A 100 4.62 -4.65 8.16
N THR A 101 3.45 -4.33 8.75
CA THR A 101 3.34 -3.53 9.98
C THR A 101 4.10 -4.16 11.15
N LEU A 102 3.88 -5.46 11.39
CA LEU A 102 4.43 -6.16 12.55
C LEU A 102 5.71 -6.94 12.23
N PHE A 103 5.81 -7.44 11.01
CA PHE A 103 6.81 -8.42 10.64
C PHE A 103 7.84 -7.82 9.70
N LYS A 104 9.03 -8.39 9.69
CA LYS A 104 10.12 -7.97 8.83
C LYS A 104 10.90 -9.20 8.38
N PRO A 105 11.28 -9.32 7.10
CA PRO A 105 12.15 -10.39 6.65
C PRO A 105 13.52 -10.30 7.34
N LYS A 106 14.12 -11.44 7.70
CA LYS A 106 15.41 -11.49 8.39
C LYS A 106 16.53 -10.79 7.62
N VAL A 107 16.52 -10.93 6.30
CA VAL A 107 17.59 -10.45 5.42
C VAL A 107 17.36 -9.03 4.92
N SER A 108 16.09 -8.59 4.86
CA SER A 108 15.76 -7.25 4.38
C SER A 108 15.87 -6.22 5.49
N LYS A 109 16.33 -5.00 5.17
CA LYS A 109 16.23 -3.84 6.08
C LYS A 109 14.86 -3.14 6.01
N HIS A 110 14.09 -3.40 4.96
CA HIS A 110 12.85 -2.71 4.62
C HIS A 110 11.62 -3.48 5.10
N ARG A 111 10.53 -2.74 5.36
CA ARG A 111 9.20 -3.29 5.66
C ARG A 111 8.18 -2.95 4.58
N GLU A 112 8.54 -2.02 3.71
CA GLU A 112 7.76 -1.48 2.62
C GLU A 112 8.30 -1.98 1.29
N PHE A 113 7.40 -2.45 0.43
CA PHE A 113 7.73 -3.06 -0.86
C PHE A 113 6.84 -2.46 -1.94
N LEU A 114 7.44 -1.84 -2.95
CA LEU A 114 6.74 -1.27 -4.09
C LEU A 114 6.13 -2.39 -4.93
N ILE A 115 4.82 -2.31 -5.19
CA ILE A 115 4.09 -3.27 -6.03
C ILE A 115 3.63 -2.69 -7.37
N PHE A 116 3.50 -1.37 -7.45
CA PHE A 116 3.10 -0.68 -8.67
C PHE A 116 3.61 0.76 -8.66
N ALA A 117 3.98 1.31 -9.82
CA ALA A 117 4.31 2.72 -9.96
C ALA A 117 3.77 3.28 -11.28
N MET A 118 3.28 4.52 -11.24
CA MET A 118 2.75 5.23 -12.38
C MET A 118 3.21 6.69 -12.34
N GLN A 119 3.70 7.19 -13.47
CA GLN A 119 3.96 8.61 -13.62
C GLN A 119 2.61 9.36 -13.62
N ALA A 120 2.45 10.30 -12.70
CA ALA A 120 1.26 11.12 -12.60
C ALA A 120 1.07 11.89 -13.90
N LEU A 121 -0.19 11.93 -14.35
CA LEU A 121 -0.55 12.63 -15.57
C LEU A 121 -0.25 14.14 -15.43
N PRO A 122 0.02 14.85 -16.55
CA PRO A 122 0.35 16.27 -16.55
C PRO A 122 -0.63 17.14 -15.76
N PRO A 123 -0.25 18.36 -15.31
CA PRO A 123 -1.05 19.22 -14.40
C PRO A 123 -2.51 19.45 -14.79
N ALA A 124 -2.87 19.45 -16.08
CA ALA A 124 -4.25 19.54 -16.55
C ALA A 124 -5.13 18.35 -16.13
N LYS A 125 -4.52 17.21 -15.82
CA LYS A 125 -5.15 15.93 -15.44
C LYS A 125 -5.03 15.62 -13.93
N GLN A 126 -4.32 16.46 -13.16
CA GLN A 126 -4.14 16.31 -11.70
C GLN A 126 -5.41 16.62 -10.87
N LYS A 127 -6.45 17.25 -11.45
CA LYS A 127 -7.71 17.58 -10.74
C LYS A 127 -8.51 16.35 -10.24
N LEU A 128 -8.11 15.14 -10.64
CA LEU A 128 -8.71 13.87 -10.23
C LEU A 128 -7.87 13.11 -9.19
N ALA A 129 -6.57 13.42 -9.07
CA ALA A 129 -5.72 12.86 -8.02
C ALA A 129 -6.07 13.54 -6.69
N GLY A 130 -6.68 12.79 -5.77
CA GLY A 130 -7.18 13.29 -4.49
C GLY A 130 -8.71 13.42 -4.38
N GLN A 131 -9.46 13.06 -5.43
CA GLN A 131 -10.91 12.81 -5.26
C GLN A 131 -11.12 11.42 -4.68
N SER A 132 -12.07 11.30 -3.73
CA SER A 132 -12.43 10.03 -3.11
C SER A 132 -12.73 8.97 -4.18
N PHE A 133 -11.86 7.97 -4.30
CA PHE A 133 -12.24 6.72 -4.94
C PHE A 133 -13.38 6.08 -4.14
N ALA A 134 -14.28 5.41 -4.86
CA ALA A 134 -15.56 4.88 -4.38
C ALA A 134 -15.55 4.40 -2.92
N GLY A 135 -16.52 4.85 -2.11
CA GLY A 135 -16.83 4.29 -0.80
C GLY A 135 -16.50 5.12 0.44
N HIS A 136 -16.23 6.43 0.34
CA HIS A 136 -15.93 7.32 1.49
C HIS A 136 -14.69 6.91 2.33
N CYS A 137 -13.88 5.96 1.88
CA CYS A 137 -12.64 5.58 2.53
C CYS A 137 -11.56 6.62 2.21
N LYS A 138 -11.26 7.47 3.18
CA LYS A 138 -10.02 8.26 3.21
C LYS A 138 -8.88 7.29 3.46
N TYR A 139 -8.13 6.89 2.44
CA TYR A 139 -6.82 6.30 2.71
C TYR A 139 -5.97 7.39 3.35
N ALA A 140 -5.56 7.15 4.59
CA ALA A 140 -4.72 8.06 5.33
C ALA A 140 -3.34 8.10 4.66
N CYS A 141 -2.97 9.31 4.24
CA CYS A 141 -1.59 9.74 4.17
C CYS A 141 -0.93 9.49 5.54
N VAL A 142 0.17 8.74 5.56
CA VAL A 142 1.21 8.92 6.57
C VAL A 142 2.54 8.88 5.84
N GLU A 143 3.16 10.04 5.85
CA GLU A 143 4.39 10.47 5.19
C GLU A 143 5.65 9.72 5.64
N LEU A 144 6.67 9.87 4.78
CA LEU A 144 8.12 9.77 5.00
C LEU A 144 8.63 9.81 6.45
N LYS A 145 9.69 9.03 6.66
CA LYS A 145 10.62 9.06 7.79
C LYS A 145 10.85 10.49 8.35
N GLY A 146 10.35 10.71 9.56
CA GLY A 146 10.82 11.71 10.52
C GLY A 146 10.97 11.05 11.89
N ASP A 147 12.01 11.42 12.63
CA ASP A 147 12.49 10.82 13.88
C ASP A 147 11.40 10.40 14.88
N TRP A 148 11.39 9.12 15.25
CA TRP A 148 10.64 8.63 16.41
C TRP A 148 11.52 8.76 17.65
N LYS A 149 11.32 9.83 18.44
CA LYS A 149 11.65 9.81 19.86
C LYS A 149 10.67 8.90 20.60
N TRP A 150 10.89 7.59 20.50
CA TRP A 150 10.27 6.60 21.38
C TRP A 150 11.36 5.75 22.03
N HIS A 151 12.20 6.44 22.78
CA HIS A 151 13.04 5.93 23.87
C HIS A 151 13.41 7.13 24.77
N GLU A 152 12.49 7.50 25.65
CA GLU A 152 12.77 8.07 26.98
C GLU A 152 11.86 7.35 27.99
#